data_AF-A0A542S7F9-F1
#
_entry.id   AF-A0A542S7F9-F1
#
_cell.length_a   1.000
_cell.length_b   1.000
_cell.length_c   1.000
_cell.angle_alpha   90.00
_cell.angle_beta   90.00
_cell.angle_gamma   90.00
#
_symmetry.space_group_name_H-M   'P 1'
#
loop_
_entity.id
_entity.type
_entity.pdbx_description
1 polymer ?
#
loop_
_entity_poly.entity_id
_entity_poly.type
_entity_poly.pdbx_seq_one_letter_code
_entity_poly.pdbx_strand_id
1 'polypeptide(L)'
;MDVVLVDHRERSSAIPDALVAAGLDVRLTDLPVADYVVGPGLAIERKGPNDLGASIRDGRIFEQAVRLQSAFAQAVLLIEGEPRGIAEDAWRGAVCRLVEDGFTVLHSLDAEDSAAWIVRLAKRARRAAPTVPTIGPRRAPRHPSAQAEAMLSVVPGISATMARSLLAAYGSLAAVAAEAPEGVRSHPGIGPVRAARLAEALHGEYVAPGDRAPQPGRRARGPRTPRRWLLVEPGSKGESASFDRRAVALRALHSARAGSQVVDGLTGEVSATAPFPGRGSTGQSSSATT
;
A
#
# COMPACT_ATOMS: atom_id res chain seq x y z
N MET A 1 22.93 -19.18 -18.97
CA MET A 1 21.67 -19.84 -18.57
C MET A 1 21.57 -19.65 -17.08
N ASP A 2 20.47 -19.09 -16.58
CA ASP A 2 20.34 -18.85 -15.15
C ASP A 2 19.86 -20.13 -14.50
N VAL A 3 20.74 -20.67 -13.67
CA VAL A 3 20.55 -21.90 -12.90
C VAL A 3 19.48 -21.65 -11.83
N VAL A 4 18.58 -22.61 -11.66
CA VAL A 4 17.75 -22.73 -10.45
C VAL A 4 18.47 -23.68 -9.50
N LEU A 5 18.88 -23.16 -8.35
CA LEU A 5 19.43 -23.99 -7.28
C LEU A 5 18.27 -24.53 -6.46
N VAL A 6 18.35 -25.81 -6.10
CA VAL A 6 17.30 -26.52 -5.35
C VAL A 6 17.95 -27.23 -4.19
N ASP A 7 17.38 -27.08 -2.99
CA ASP A 7 17.86 -27.80 -1.81
C ASP A 7 17.68 -29.31 -1.99
N HIS A 8 18.66 -30.12 -1.54
CA HIS A 8 18.56 -31.57 -1.64
C HIS A 8 17.30 -32.16 -0.99
N ARG A 9 16.74 -31.50 0.03
CA ARG A 9 15.49 -31.94 0.71
C ARG A 9 14.28 -31.90 -0.21
N GLU A 10 14.29 -31.05 -1.23
CA GLU A 10 13.20 -30.94 -2.20
C GLU A 10 13.28 -31.96 -3.34
N ARG A 11 14.31 -32.82 -3.38
CA ARG A 11 14.47 -33.82 -4.43
C ARG A 11 13.23 -34.72 -4.59
N SER A 12 12.50 -35.00 -3.52
CA SER A 12 11.33 -35.88 -3.54
C SER A 12 10.00 -35.19 -3.87
N SER A 13 9.96 -33.87 -4.10
CA SER A 13 8.69 -33.13 -4.29
C SER A 13 8.14 -33.16 -5.72
N ALA A 14 8.78 -33.87 -6.65
CA ALA A 14 8.49 -33.88 -8.10
C ALA A 14 8.63 -32.51 -8.82
N ILE A 15 8.72 -31.41 -8.06
CA ILE A 15 8.96 -30.06 -8.56
C ILE A 15 10.28 -29.98 -9.34
N PRO A 16 11.43 -30.53 -8.87
CA PRO A 16 12.69 -30.42 -9.61
C PRO A 16 12.60 -31.00 -11.03
N ASP A 17 11.93 -32.15 -11.17
CA ASP A 17 11.72 -32.79 -12.48
C ASP A 17 10.83 -31.95 -13.38
N ALA A 18 9.78 -31.34 -12.83
CA ALA A 18 8.92 -30.41 -13.57
C ALA A 18 9.67 -29.14 -14.03
N LEU A 19 10.60 -28.63 -13.21
CA LEU A 19 11.46 -27.51 -13.58
C LEU A 19 12.39 -27.88 -14.76
N VAL A 20 12.99 -29.08 -14.73
CA VAL A 20 13.83 -29.60 -15.83
C VAL A 20 13.00 -29.78 -17.10
N ALA A 21 11.81 -30.39 -17.00
CA ALA A 21 10.89 -30.57 -18.12
C ALA A 21 10.44 -29.23 -18.75
N ALA A 22 10.38 -28.16 -17.95
CA ALA A 22 10.10 -26.80 -18.43
C ALA A 22 11.30 -26.10 -19.09
N GLY A 23 12.45 -26.77 -19.21
CA GLY A 23 13.66 -26.30 -19.87
C GLY A 23 14.53 -25.39 -19.01
N LEU A 24 14.47 -25.51 -17.67
CA LEU A 24 15.37 -24.80 -16.75
C LEU A 24 16.63 -25.63 -16.47
N ASP A 25 17.77 -24.95 -16.26
CA ASP A 25 18.99 -25.58 -15.73
C ASP A 25 18.83 -25.70 -14.21
N VAL A 26 18.58 -26.91 -13.72
CA VAL A 26 18.32 -27.19 -12.29
C VAL A 26 19.55 -27.85 -11.67
N ARG A 27 20.03 -27.30 -10.55
CA ARG A 27 21.14 -27.89 -9.79
C ARG A 27 20.73 -28.14 -8.35
N LEU A 28 20.78 -29.40 -7.95
CA LEU A 28 20.64 -29.79 -6.55
C LEU A 28 21.91 -29.41 -5.78
N THR A 29 21.75 -28.77 -4.64
CA THR A 29 22.83 -28.35 -3.75
C THR A 29 22.30 -28.26 -2.32
N ASP A 30 23.18 -28.26 -1.33
CA ASP A 30 22.78 -27.92 0.04
C ASP A 30 22.63 -26.41 0.14
N LEU A 31 21.41 -25.94 0.42
CA LEU A 31 21.14 -24.52 0.61
C LEU A 31 21.11 -24.22 2.12
N PRO A 32 21.87 -23.20 2.59
CA PRO A 32 21.84 -22.83 4.01
C PRO A 32 20.51 -22.18 4.42
N VAL A 33 19.76 -21.67 3.45
CA VAL A 33 18.46 -21.03 3.59
C VAL A 33 17.72 -21.11 2.23
N ALA A 34 16.39 -21.23 2.27
CA ALA A 34 15.51 -21.46 1.13
C ALA A 34 15.52 -22.89 0.58
N ASP A 35 14.42 -23.23 -0.09
CA ASP A 35 14.24 -24.51 -0.79
C ASP A 35 14.60 -24.37 -2.28
N TYR A 36 14.36 -23.18 -2.85
CA TYR A 36 14.71 -22.86 -4.23
C TYR A 36 15.33 -21.46 -4.32
N VAL A 37 16.40 -21.32 -5.09
CA VAL A 37 17.01 -20.03 -5.42
C VAL A 37 17.00 -19.84 -6.92
N VAL A 38 16.37 -18.75 -7.36
CA VAL A 38 16.11 -18.42 -8.75
C VAL A 38 16.93 -17.19 -9.13
N GLY A 39 18.01 -17.41 -9.88
CA GLY A 39 18.97 -16.35 -10.19
C GLY A 39 19.66 -15.79 -8.93
N PRO A 40 20.31 -14.62 -9.01
CA PRO A 40 21.15 -14.13 -7.91
C PRO A 40 20.39 -13.45 -6.77
N GLY A 41 19.09 -13.19 -6.90
CA GLY A 41 18.38 -12.28 -6.00
C GLY A 41 17.04 -12.76 -5.46
N LEU A 42 16.52 -13.91 -5.91
CA LEU A 42 15.20 -14.40 -5.52
C LEU A 42 15.29 -15.78 -4.86
N ALA A 43 14.86 -15.86 -3.61
CA ALA A 43 14.73 -17.12 -2.88
C ALA A 43 13.26 -17.46 -2.63
N ILE A 44 12.96 -18.76 -2.62
CA ILE A 44 11.63 -19.31 -2.40
C ILE A 44 11.74 -20.37 -1.29
N GLU A 45 10.94 -20.19 -0.25
CA GLU A 45 10.70 -21.19 0.80
C GLU A 45 9.33 -21.79 0.57
N ARG A 46 9.25 -23.12 0.43
CA ARG A 46 8.01 -23.85 0.20
C ARG A 46 7.53 -24.45 1.52
N LYS A 47 6.25 -24.24 1.86
CA LYS A 47 5.59 -24.90 2.98
C LYS A 47 4.43 -25.72 2.49
N GLY A 48 4.53 -27.04 2.64
CA GLY A 48 3.46 -27.96 2.32
C GLY A 48 2.30 -27.89 3.33
N PRO A 49 1.18 -28.58 3.03
CA PRO A 49 -0.04 -28.55 3.85
C PRO A 49 0.20 -28.89 5.32
N ASN A 50 1.08 -29.86 5.61
CA ASN A 50 1.32 -30.34 6.96
C ASN A 50 2.41 -29.53 7.70
N ASP A 51 3.27 -28.83 6.97
CA ASP A 51 4.45 -28.17 7.53
C ASP A 51 4.15 -26.74 8.00
N LEU A 52 3.22 -26.05 7.32
CA LEU A 52 2.89 -24.67 7.66
C LEU A 52 2.39 -24.55 9.10
N GLY A 53 1.41 -25.37 9.49
CA GLY A 53 0.83 -25.34 10.83
C GLY A 53 1.85 -25.60 11.94
N ALA A 54 2.76 -26.56 11.73
CA ALA A 54 3.84 -26.84 12.67
C ALA A 54 4.83 -25.66 12.75
N SER A 55 5.24 -25.10 11.61
CA SER A 55 6.18 -23.98 11.57
C SER A 55 5.64 -22.70 12.23
N ILE A 56 4.33 -22.48 12.16
CA ILE A 56 3.66 -21.36 12.84
C ILE A 56 3.62 -21.59 14.35
N ARG A 57 3.23 -22.79 14.78
CA ARG A 57 3.16 -23.14 16.22
C ARG A 57 4.51 -23.01 16.91
N ASP A 58 5.57 -23.40 16.21
CA ASP A 58 6.93 -23.35 16.72
C ASP A 58 7.58 -21.97 16.55
N GLY A 59 6.92 -21.01 15.89
CA GLY A 59 7.47 -19.68 15.56
C GLY A 59 8.55 -19.68 14.47
N ARG A 60 9.04 -20.85 14.05
CA ARG A 60 10.12 -21.05 13.06
C ARG A 60 9.86 -20.34 11.74
N ILE A 61 8.60 -20.19 11.32
CA ILE A 61 8.25 -19.53 10.06
C ILE A 61 8.73 -18.07 10.00
N PHE A 62 8.68 -17.34 11.13
CA PHE A 62 9.09 -15.93 11.19
C PHE A 62 10.61 -15.80 11.18
N GLU A 63 11.32 -16.70 11.86
CA GLU A 63 12.78 -16.75 11.83
C GLU A 63 13.31 -17.07 10.43
N GLN A 64 12.67 -18.02 9.75
CA GLN A 64 13.00 -18.35 8.36
C GLN A 64 12.77 -17.15 7.43
N ALA A 65 11.65 -16.43 7.59
CA ALA A 65 11.34 -15.23 6.81
C ALA A 65 12.42 -14.15 6.98
N VAL A 66 12.84 -13.86 8.22
CA VAL A 66 13.91 -12.89 8.50
C VAL A 66 15.24 -13.31 7.88
N ARG A 67 15.60 -14.60 7.99
CA ARG A 67 16.83 -15.14 7.39
C ARG A 67 16.82 -15.01 5.87
N LEU A 68 15.69 -15.29 5.23
CA LEU A 68 15.52 -15.16 3.78
C LEU A 68 15.65 -13.70 3.32
N GLN A 69 14.95 -12.76 3.97
CA GLN A 69 15.03 -11.33 3.64
C GLN A 69 16.42 -10.72 3.89
N SER A 70 17.19 -11.30 4.81
CA SER A 70 18.57 -10.86 5.08
C SER A 70 19.56 -11.37 4.04
N ALA A 71 19.28 -12.53 3.44
CA ALA A 71 20.16 -13.18 2.46
C ALA A 71 19.84 -12.82 1.00
N PHE A 72 18.58 -12.48 0.69
CA PHE A 72 18.12 -12.23 -0.67
C PHE A 72 17.35 -10.92 -0.80
N ALA A 73 17.55 -10.24 -1.93
CA ALA A 73 16.82 -9.02 -2.27
C ALA A 73 15.30 -9.26 -2.38
N GLN A 74 14.90 -10.47 -2.79
CA GLN A 74 13.53 -10.92 -2.87
C GLN A 74 13.39 -12.29 -2.23
N ALA A 75 12.41 -12.42 -1.34
CA ALA A 75 12.08 -13.68 -0.68
C ALA A 75 10.59 -13.96 -0.82
N VAL A 76 10.25 -15.20 -1.15
CA VAL A 76 8.88 -15.66 -1.39
C VAL A 76 8.58 -16.86 -0.49
N LEU A 77 7.46 -16.80 0.23
CA LEU A 77 6.88 -17.96 0.90
C LEU A 77 5.86 -18.55 -0.06
N LEU A 78 6.09 -19.78 -0.52
CA LEU A 78 5.16 -20.53 -1.34
C LEU A 78 4.40 -21.51 -0.46
N ILE A 79 3.15 -21.19 -0.14
CA ILE A 79 2.25 -22.06 0.61
C ILE A 79 1.59 -22.99 -0.39
N GLU A 80 1.81 -24.29 -0.25
CA GLU A 80 1.24 -25.30 -1.14
C GLU A 80 0.05 -25.98 -0.48
N GLY A 81 -1.08 -25.98 -1.19
CA GLY A 81 -2.32 -26.59 -0.75
C GLY A 81 -2.92 -25.91 0.49
N GLU A 82 -3.99 -26.51 1.02
CA GLU A 82 -4.65 -25.97 2.22
C GLU A 82 -3.91 -26.43 3.49
N PRO A 83 -3.51 -25.50 4.38
CA PRO A 83 -2.83 -25.85 5.63
C PRO A 83 -3.66 -26.78 6.52
N ARG A 84 -3.00 -27.83 7.05
CA ARG A 84 -3.59 -28.84 7.93
C ARG A 84 -3.00 -28.75 9.34
N GLY A 85 -3.76 -29.22 10.32
CA GLY A 85 -3.31 -29.26 11.72
C GLY A 85 -3.23 -27.88 12.40
N ILE A 86 -3.83 -26.86 11.81
CA ILE A 86 -3.94 -25.49 12.33
C ILE A 86 -5.30 -24.90 11.96
N ALA A 87 -5.87 -24.07 12.83
CA ALA A 87 -7.14 -23.39 12.56
C ALA A 87 -6.98 -22.35 11.44
N GLU A 88 -8.03 -22.17 10.63
CA GLU A 88 -8.04 -21.25 9.48
C GLU A 88 -7.63 -19.82 9.86
N ASP A 89 -8.25 -19.28 10.92
CA ASP A 89 -7.94 -17.94 11.42
C ASP A 89 -6.49 -17.81 11.90
N ALA A 90 -5.92 -18.89 12.44
CA ALA A 90 -4.57 -18.87 12.99
C ALA A 90 -3.51 -18.81 11.87
N TRP A 91 -3.62 -19.65 10.84
CA TRP A 91 -2.64 -19.62 9.75
C TRP A 91 -2.80 -18.36 8.90
N ARG A 92 -4.03 -17.90 8.66
CA ARG A 92 -4.28 -16.64 7.96
C ARG A 92 -3.75 -15.44 8.72
N GLY A 93 -3.90 -15.41 10.04
CA GLY A 93 -3.32 -14.38 10.90
C GLY A 93 -1.80 -14.34 10.79
N ALA A 94 -1.13 -15.50 10.82
CA ALA A 94 0.32 -15.59 10.65
C ALA A 94 0.78 -15.11 9.26
N VAL A 95 0.06 -15.47 8.20
CA VAL A 95 0.33 -15.01 6.83
C VAL A 95 0.16 -13.50 6.69
N CYS A 96 -0.92 -12.93 7.25
CA CYS A 96 -1.12 -11.48 7.27
C CYS A 96 0.05 -10.78 7.96
N ARG A 97 0.54 -11.32 9.07
CA ARG A 97 1.71 -10.77 9.78
C ARG A 97 2.98 -10.79 8.91
N LEU A 98 3.25 -11.89 8.22
CA LEU A 98 4.40 -11.99 7.30
C LEU A 98 4.31 -10.95 6.17
N VAL A 99 3.11 -10.72 5.63
CA VAL A 99 2.87 -9.69 4.61
C VAL A 99 3.07 -8.28 5.17
N GLU A 100 2.63 -8.00 6.40
CA GLU A 100 2.86 -6.73 7.09
C GLU A 100 4.36 -6.45 7.31
N ASP A 101 5.13 -7.50 7.60
CA ASP A 101 6.59 -7.47 7.74
C ASP A 101 7.33 -7.41 6.38
N GLY A 102 6.58 -7.30 5.27
CA GLY A 102 7.12 -7.09 3.93
C GLY A 102 7.58 -8.36 3.22
N PHE A 103 7.18 -9.53 3.72
CA PHE A 103 7.44 -10.81 3.05
C PHE A 103 6.44 -11.01 1.90
N THR A 104 6.92 -11.55 0.77
CA THR A 104 6.02 -11.91 -0.33
C THR A 104 5.47 -13.31 -0.10
N VAL A 105 4.16 -13.48 -0.18
CA VAL A 105 3.50 -14.79 -0.02
C VAL A 105 2.75 -15.13 -1.30
N LEU A 106 2.95 -16.36 -1.78
CA LEU A 106 2.20 -16.98 -2.85
C LEU A 106 1.49 -18.22 -2.31
N HIS A 107 0.34 -18.52 -2.88
CA HIS A 107 -0.41 -19.73 -2.59
C HIS A 107 -0.51 -20.55 -3.87
N SER A 108 -0.09 -21.81 -3.82
CA SER A 108 -0.27 -22.80 -4.88
C SER A 108 -1.27 -23.86 -4.46
N LEU A 109 -1.87 -24.52 -5.43
CA LEU A 109 -2.86 -25.58 -5.18
C LEU A 109 -2.20 -26.91 -4.79
N ASP A 110 -1.13 -27.26 -5.50
CA ASP A 110 -0.39 -28.52 -5.37
C ASP A 110 1.04 -28.36 -5.91
N ALA A 111 1.80 -29.47 -5.94
CA ALA A 111 3.18 -29.48 -6.41
C ALA A 111 3.33 -29.09 -7.90
N GLU A 112 2.34 -29.40 -8.74
CA GLU A 112 2.37 -29.03 -10.15
C GLU A 112 2.20 -27.51 -10.31
N ASP A 113 1.25 -26.91 -9.59
CA ASP A 113 1.05 -25.46 -9.55
C ASP A 113 2.26 -24.75 -8.91
N SER A 114 2.83 -25.31 -7.83
CA SER A 114 4.08 -24.83 -7.24
C SER A 114 5.21 -24.75 -8.26
N ALA A 115 5.44 -25.83 -9.01
CA ALA A 115 6.43 -25.85 -10.08
C ALA A 115 6.11 -24.80 -11.15
N ALA A 116 4.85 -24.65 -11.54
CA ALA A 116 4.42 -23.68 -12.53
C ALA A 116 4.65 -22.22 -12.08
N TRP A 117 4.52 -21.91 -10.78
CA TRP A 117 4.91 -20.62 -10.22
C TRP A 117 6.41 -20.39 -10.30
N ILE A 118 7.21 -21.36 -9.86
CA ILE A 118 8.68 -21.27 -9.87
C ILE A 118 9.20 -21.10 -11.30
N VAL A 119 8.65 -21.83 -12.28
CA VAL A 119 9.00 -21.67 -13.71
C VAL A 119 8.75 -20.26 -14.21
N ARG A 120 7.60 -19.66 -13.84
CA ARG A 120 7.27 -18.28 -14.25
C ARG A 120 8.19 -17.26 -13.59
N LEU A 121 8.50 -17.43 -12.30
CA LEU A 121 9.45 -16.59 -11.59
C LEU A 121 10.83 -16.66 -12.24
N ALA A 122 11.33 -17.86 -12.55
CA ALA A 122 12.60 -18.05 -13.25
C ALA A 122 12.64 -17.40 -14.64
N LYS A 123 11.58 -17.59 -15.44
CA LYS A 123 11.47 -16.95 -16.76
C LYS A 123 11.38 -15.42 -16.68
N ARG A 124 10.79 -14.86 -15.62
CA ARG A 124 10.73 -13.39 -15.42
C ARG A 124 12.06 -12.84 -14.90
N ALA A 125 12.72 -13.53 -13.99
CA ALA A 125 14.04 -13.15 -13.49
C ALA A 125 15.07 -13.03 -14.64
N ARG A 126 15.03 -13.97 -15.60
CA ARG A 126 15.85 -13.93 -16.83
C ARG A 126 15.61 -12.70 -17.72
N ARG A 127 14.40 -12.13 -17.71
CA ARG A 127 13.98 -11.03 -18.60
C ARG A 127 14.27 -9.65 -18.01
N ALA A 128 14.88 -9.56 -16.83
CA ALA A 128 15.00 -8.33 -16.07
C ALA A 128 15.95 -7.29 -16.71
N ALA A 129 15.48 -6.60 -17.74
CA ALA A 129 15.36 -5.15 -17.60
C ALA A 129 14.12 -4.91 -16.72
N PRO A 130 14.16 -3.99 -15.73
CA PRO A 130 12.96 -3.58 -15.04
C PRO A 130 11.88 -3.27 -16.08
N THR A 131 10.68 -3.84 -15.94
CA THR A 131 9.54 -3.31 -16.71
C THR A 131 9.42 -1.86 -16.30
N VAL A 132 9.86 -0.94 -17.16
CA VAL A 132 9.72 0.49 -16.92
C VAL A 132 8.24 0.69 -16.63
N PRO A 133 7.85 1.08 -15.41
CA PRO A 133 6.46 1.30 -15.11
C PRO A 133 5.93 2.25 -16.18
N THR A 134 4.84 1.88 -16.87
CA THR A 134 4.18 2.85 -17.73
C THR A 134 3.69 3.96 -16.80
N ILE A 135 4.41 5.07 -16.77
CA ILE A 135 4.05 6.24 -15.98
C ILE A 135 2.88 6.90 -16.71
N GLY A 136 1.67 6.71 -16.20
CA GLY A 136 0.45 7.27 -16.78
C GLY A 136 -0.82 6.55 -16.30
N PRO A 137 -2.00 7.13 -16.52
CA PRO A 137 -3.25 6.45 -16.22
C PRO A 137 -3.37 5.17 -17.05
N ARG A 138 -3.65 4.03 -16.40
CA ARG A 138 -3.82 2.71 -17.08
C ARG A 138 -4.88 2.74 -18.18
N ARG A 139 -5.80 3.71 -18.13
CA ARG A 139 -6.73 4.09 -19.18
C ARG A 139 -6.87 5.61 -19.16
N ALA A 140 -6.39 6.28 -20.21
CA ALA A 140 -6.58 7.72 -20.35
C ALA A 140 -8.07 8.05 -20.58
N PRO A 141 -8.59 9.17 -20.03
CA PRO A 141 -9.91 9.65 -20.38
C PRO A 141 -10.03 9.87 -21.90
N ARG A 142 -11.20 9.55 -22.47
CA ARG A 142 -11.43 9.68 -23.92
C ARG A 142 -11.81 11.11 -24.34
N HIS A 143 -12.46 11.87 -23.46
CA HIS A 143 -12.91 13.22 -23.78
C HIS A 143 -11.81 14.25 -23.51
N PRO A 144 -11.57 15.24 -24.41
CA PRO A 144 -10.51 16.24 -24.24
C PRO A 144 -10.59 17.01 -22.92
N SER A 145 -11.78 17.42 -22.47
CA SER A 145 -11.93 18.10 -21.18
C SER A 145 -11.55 17.22 -19.99
N ALA A 146 -11.87 15.92 -20.06
CA ALA A 146 -11.49 14.98 -19.01
C ALA A 146 -9.98 14.68 -19.03
N GLN A 147 -9.33 14.75 -20.19
CA GLN A 147 -7.87 14.72 -20.29
C GLN A 147 -7.24 15.96 -19.66
N ALA A 148 -7.81 17.14 -19.92
CA ALA A 148 -7.36 18.39 -19.31
C ALA A 148 -7.50 18.38 -17.78
N GLU A 149 -8.61 17.87 -17.25
CA GLU A 149 -8.79 17.67 -15.80
C GLU A 149 -7.71 16.76 -15.23
N ALA A 150 -7.46 15.63 -15.90
CA ALA A 150 -6.46 14.66 -15.48
C ALA A 150 -5.05 15.27 -15.49
N MET A 151 -4.69 16.04 -16.53
CA MET A 151 -3.41 16.72 -16.66
C MET A 151 -3.16 17.68 -15.49
N LEU A 152 -4.11 18.57 -15.15
CA LEU A 152 -3.94 19.48 -14.02
C LEU A 152 -3.87 18.75 -12.67
N SER A 153 -4.59 17.63 -12.52
CA SER A 153 -4.63 16.87 -11.27
C SER A 153 -3.32 16.17 -10.91
N VAL A 154 -2.36 16.10 -11.85
CA VAL A 154 -1.00 15.60 -11.58
C VAL A 154 -0.20 16.58 -10.70
N VAL A 155 -0.54 17.88 -10.74
CA VAL A 155 0.18 18.91 -9.99
C VAL A 155 -0.08 18.78 -8.49
N PRO A 156 0.96 18.67 -7.63
CA PRO A 156 0.78 18.48 -6.19
C PRO A 156 -0.06 19.57 -5.52
N GLY A 157 -1.22 19.18 -4.99
CA GLY A 157 -2.16 20.09 -4.33
C GLY A 157 -3.33 20.54 -5.19
N ILE A 158 -3.42 20.06 -6.45
CA ILE A 158 -4.56 20.25 -7.34
C ILE A 158 -5.35 18.94 -7.42
N SER A 159 -6.56 18.93 -6.87
CA SER A 159 -7.47 17.78 -6.99
C SER A 159 -8.21 17.80 -8.32
N ALA A 160 -8.84 16.68 -8.71
CA ALA A 160 -9.72 16.64 -9.88
C ALA A 160 -10.86 17.68 -9.79
N THR A 161 -11.39 17.93 -8.59
CA THR A 161 -12.40 18.97 -8.36
C THR A 161 -11.84 20.37 -8.58
N MET A 162 -10.63 20.65 -8.11
CA MET A 162 -9.96 21.94 -8.35
C MET A 162 -9.63 22.13 -9.83
N ALA A 163 -9.15 21.09 -10.50
CA ALA A 163 -8.87 21.09 -11.93
C ALA A 163 -10.12 21.46 -12.76
N ARG A 164 -11.28 20.87 -12.44
CA ARG A 164 -12.56 21.25 -13.06
C ARG A 164 -12.91 22.71 -12.83
N SER A 165 -12.77 23.19 -11.60
CA SER A 165 -13.07 24.60 -11.27
C SER A 165 -12.19 25.57 -12.06
N LEU A 166 -10.90 25.28 -12.16
CA LEU A 166 -9.95 26.07 -12.95
C LEU A 166 -10.32 26.05 -14.44
N LEU A 167 -10.59 24.88 -15.01
CA LEU A 167 -10.97 24.75 -16.42
C LEU A 167 -12.30 25.43 -16.74
N ALA A 168 -13.25 25.43 -15.80
CA ALA A 168 -14.51 26.15 -15.95
C ALA A 168 -14.31 27.67 -15.91
N ALA A 169 -13.39 28.17 -15.07
CA ALA A 169 -13.10 29.60 -14.93
C ALA A 169 -12.28 30.17 -16.09
N TYR A 170 -11.26 29.44 -16.55
CA TYR A 170 -10.30 29.91 -17.56
C TYR A 170 -10.56 29.31 -18.95
N GLY A 171 -11.44 28.31 -19.07
CA GLY A 171 -11.91 27.74 -20.34
C GLY A 171 -10.99 26.69 -20.98
N SER A 172 -9.67 26.74 -20.75
CA SER A 172 -8.72 25.76 -21.30
C SER A 172 -7.45 25.63 -20.49
N LEU A 173 -6.69 24.55 -20.71
CA LEU A 173 -5.32 24.40 -20.16
C LEU A 173 -4.41 25.55 -20.58
N ALA A 174 -4.48 25.97 -21.84
CA ALA A 174 -3.64 27.04 -22.37
C ALA A 174 -3.93 28.38 -21.67
N ALA A 175 -5.20 28.66 -21.37
CA ALA A 175 -5.59 29.84 -20.62
C ALA A 175 -5.14 29.76 -19.15
N VAL A 176 -5.27 28.60 -18.49
CA VAL A 176 -4.73 28.38 -17.14
C VAL A 176 -3.21 28.61 -17.11
N ALA A 177 -2.50 28.12 -18.14
CA ALA A 177 -1.05 28.32 -18.27
C ALA A 177 -0.70 29.79 -18.47
N ALA A 178 -1.39 30.49 -19.38
CA ALA A 178 -1.13 31.91 -19.64
C ALA A 178 -1.30 32.79 -18.39
N GLU A 179 -2.25 32.45 -17.52
CA GLU A 179 -2.53 33.20 -16.28
C GLU A 179 -1.64 32.79 -15.10
N ALA A 180 -0.97 31.64 -15.14
CA ALA A 180 -0.14 31.18 -14.04
C ALA A 180 1.24 31.88 -14.03
N PRO A 181 1.76 32.31 -12.86
CA PRO A 181 1.23 32.09 -11.51
C PRO A 181 0.29 33.20 -10.99
N GLU A 182 0.42 34.45 -11.43
CA GLU A 182 -0.24 35.57 -10.75
C GLU A 182 -1.76 35.65 -11.00
N GLY A 183 -2.19 35.47 -12.25
CA GLY A 183 -3.60 35.52 -12.64
C GLY A 183 -4.44 34.42 -12.00
N VAL A 184 -3.87 33.24 -11.79
CA VAL A 184 -4.58 32.11 -11.13
C VAL A 184 -4.76 32.27 -9.62
N ARG A 185 -4.04 33.19 -8.96
CA ARG A 185 -4.18 33.45 -7.52
C ARG A 185 -5.53 34.07 -7.14
N SER A 186 -6.22 34.67 -8.12
CA SER A 186 -7.57 35.19 -7.94
C SER A 186 -8.62 34.08 -7.78
N HIS A 187 -8.30 32.85 -8.22
CA HIS A 187 -9.22 31.72 -8.14
C HIS A 187 -9.33 31.17 -6.70
N PRO A 188 -10.55 30.93 -6.19
CA PRO A 188 -10.76 30.36 -4.86
C PRO A 188 -9.96 29.06 -4.63
N GLY A 189 -9.25 28.99 -3.51
CA GLY A 189 -8.44 27.83 -3.14
C GLY A 189 -7.06 27.74 -3.82
N ILE A 190 -6.65 28.73 -4.62
CA ILE A 190 -5.29 28.82 -5.17
C ILE A 190 -4.49 29.89 -4.43
N GLY A 191 -3.73 29.45 -3.43
CA GLY A 191 -2.74 30.28 -2.75
C GLY A 191 -1.39 30.34 -3.49
N PRO A 192 -0.43 31.15 -3.02
CA PRO A 192 0.86 31.36 -3.68
C PRO A 192 1.63 30.06 -3.94
N VAL A 193 1.59 29.10 -3.01
CA VAL A 193 2.26 27.79 -3.17
C VAL A 193 1.65 26.97 -4.32
N ARG A 194 0.31 26.94 -4.43
CA ARG A 194 -0.37 26.18 -5.50
C ARG A 194 -0.18 26.85 -6.85
N ALA A 195 -0.25 28.19 -6.88
CA ALA A 195 0.02 28.98 -8.08
C ALA A 195 1.45 28.76 -8.61
N ALA A 196 2.45 28.80 -7.72
CA ALA A 196 3.84 28.55 -8.09
C ALA A 196 4.03 27.12 -8.66
N ARG A 197 3.45 26.10 -8.02
CA ARG A 197 3.52 24.71 -8.51
C ARG A 197 2.82 24.51 -9.85
N LEU A 198 1.69 25.18 -10.07
CA LEU A 198 1.01 25.17 -11.38
C LEU A 198 1.89 25.80 -12.45
N ALA A 199 2.48 26.97 -12.18
CA ALA A 199 3.39 27.62 -13.12
C ALA A 199 4.64 26.76 -13.40
N GLU A 200 5.25 26.18 -12.38
CA GLU A 200 6.38 25.25 -12.53
C GLU A 200 6.02 24.05 -13.40
N ALA A 201 4.85 23.45 -13.19
CA ALA A 201 4.41 22.28 -13.96
C ALA A 201 4.03 22.62 -15.42
N LEU A 202 3.51 23.83 -15.67
CA LEU A 202 3.03 24.24 -17.00
C LEU A 202 4.12 24.89 -17.85
N HIS A 203 5.09 25.56 -17.23
CA HIS A 203 6.12 26.36 -17.91
C HIS A 203 7.55 25.87 -17.65
N GLY A 204 7.75 24.87 -16.80
CA GLY A 204 9.06 24.32 -16.51
C GLY A 204 9.74 23.75 -17.76
N GLU A 205 11.07 23.89 -17.82
CA GLU A 205 11.85 23.34 -18.93
C GLU A 205 11.80 21.81 -18.94
N TYR A 206 11.78 21.24 -20.14
CA TYR A 206 11.84 19.80 -20.29
C TYR A 206 13.25 19.29 -19.96
N VAL A 207 13.33 18.46 -18.91
CA VAL A 207 14.54 17.70 -18.58
C VAL A 207 14.34 16.24 -19.01
N ALA A 208 15.26 15.74 -19.83
CA ALA A 208 15.24 14.36 -20.30
C ALA A 208 15.34 13.38 -19.10
N PRO A 209 14.70 12.20 -19.15
CA PRO A 209 14.66 11.28 -18.01
C PRO A 209 16.02 10.92 -17.39
N GLY A 210 17.09 10.87 -18.20
CA GLY A 210 18.45 10.57 -17.72
C GLY A 210 19.11 11.71 -16.93
N ASP A 211 18.66 12.95 -17.16
CA ASP A 211 19.25 14.16 -16.59
C ASP A 211 18.42 14.72 -15.42
N ARG A 212 17.26 14.10 -15.14
CA ARG A 212 16.41 14.50 -14.01
C ARG A 212 17.13 14.20 -12.71
N ALA A 213 17.11 15.17 -11.79
CA ALA A 213 17.52 14.91 -10.42
C ALA A 213 16.80 13.66 -9.90
N PRO A 214 17.51 12.72 -9.26
CA PRO A 214 16.90 11.51 -8.75
C PRO A 214 15.73 11.91 -7.85
N GLN A 215 14.55 11.34 -8.10
CA GLN A 215 13.41 11.56 -7.23
C GLN A 215 13.87 11.23 -5.81
N PRO A 216 13.59 12.09 -4.81
CA PRO A 216 13.91 11.75 -3.44
C PRO A 216 13.31 10.39 -3.17
N GLY A 217 14.18 9.40 -2.90
CA GLY A 217 13.77 8.02 -2.71
C GLY A 217 12.60 8.00 -1.75
N ARG A 218 11.61 7.13 -2.01
CA ARG A 218 10.48 6.93 -1.09
C ARG A 218 11.09 6.79 0.29
N ARG A 219 10.91 7.79 1.17
CA ARG A 219 11.55 7.80 2.49
C ARG A 219 11.35 6.40 3.04
N ALA A 220 12.44 5.74 3.46
CA ALA A 220 12.33 4.49 4.18
C ALA A 220 11.18 4.67 5.16
N ARG A 221 10.24 3.72 5.20
CA ARG A 221 9.21 3.73 6.24
C ARG A 221 9.98 3.68 7.55
N GLY A 222 10.31 4.85 8.10
CA GLY A 222 10.81 4.98 9.45
C GLY A 222 9.77 4.35 10.37
N PRO A 223 10.13 4.07 11.63
CA PRO A 223 9.17 3.60 12.61
C PRO A 223 7.94 4.51 12.51
N ARG A 224 6.82 3.96 12.02
CA ARG A 224 5.57 4.71 11.95
C ARG A 224 5.25 5.02 13.39
N THR A 225 5.35 6.29 13.79
CA THR A 225 4.83 6.71 15.08
C THR A 225 3.38 6.21 15.12
N PRO A 226 3.02 5.33 16.07
CA PRO A 226 1.68 4.76 16.11
C PRO A 226 0.67 5.90 16.12
N ARG A 227 -0.29 5.87 15.19
CA ARG A 227 -1.28 6.93 15.05
C ARG A 227 -2.08 7.00 16.35
N ARG A 228 -1.97 8.12 17.06
CA ARG A 228 -2.65 8.36 18.32
C ARG A 228 -3.94 9.14 18.08
N TRP A 229 -4.98 8.79 18.82
CA TRP A 229 -6.25 9.51 18.86
C TRP A 229 -6.32 10.25 20.17
N LEU A 230 -6.44 11.58 20.10
CA LEU A 230 -6.44 12.45 21.27
C LEU A 230 -7.88 12.80 21.61
N LEU A 231 -8.31 12.54 22.84
CA LEU A 231 -9.54 13.08 23.39
C LEU A 231 -9.24 14.45 24.00
N VAL A 232 -9.71 15.49 23.34
CA VAL A 232 -9.51 16.89 23.74
C VAL A 232 -10.80 17.40 24.38
N GLU A 233 -10.75 17.76 25.66
CA GLU A 233 -11.89 18.35 26.34
C GLU A 233 -11.94 19.87 26.14
N PRO A 234 -13.14 20.48 26.09
CA PRO A 234 -13.30 21.91 25.90
C PRO A 234 -12.62 22.70 27.03
N GLY A 235 -11.71 23.61 26.66
CA GLY A 235 -11.03 24.49 27.62
C GLY A 235 -9.81 23.87 28.33
N SER A 236 -9.45 22.62 28.03
CA SER A 236 -8.22 22.02 28.56
C SER A 236 -6.99 22.57 27.82
N LYS A 237 -5.98 23.02 28.58
CA LYS A 237 -4.69 23.52 28.04
C LYS A 237 -3.52 22.54 28.20
N GLY A 238 -3.72 21.33 28.72
CA GLY A 238 -2.57 20.52 29.18
C GLY A 238 -2.66 19.00 29.11
N GLU A 239 -3.83 18.36 29.16
CA GLU A 239 -3.88 16.89 29.15
C GLU A 239 -5.00 16.39 28.24
N SER A 240 -4.61 15.70 27.17
CA SER A 240 -5.51 14.98 26.28
C SER A 240 -5.22 13.49 26.43
N ALA A 241 -6.25 12.71 26.77
CA ALA A 241 -6.10 11.25 26.82
C ALA A 241 -5.78 10.72 25.42
N SER A 242 -4.74 9.89 25.31
CA SER A 242 -4.21 9.42 24.04
C SER A 242 -4.44 7.92 23.87
N PHE A 243 -5.00 7.52 22.73
CA PHE A 243 -5.38 6.13 22.46
C PHE A 243 -4.71 5.60 21.18
N ASP A 244 -4.27 4.34 21.21
CA ASP A 244 -3.68 3.65 20.05
C ASP A 244 -4.71 3.26 18.97
N ARG A 245 -5.99 3.16 19.34
CA ARG A 245 -7.07 2.72 18.45
C ARG A 245 -8.23 3.71 18.46
N ARG A 246 -8.68 4.10 17.25
CA ARG A 246 -9.83 5.00 17.05
C ARG A 246 -11.08 4.54 17.79
N ALA A 247 -11.37 3.24 17.72
CA ALA A 247 -12.55 2.66 18.35
C ALA A 247 -12.53 2.82 19.88
N VAL A 248 -11.34 2.82 20.51
CA VAL A 248 -11.21 3.02 21.95
C VAL A 248 -11.44 4.50 22.30
N ALA A 249 -10.86 5.42 21.52
CA ALA A 249 -11.09 6.86 21.68
C ALA A 249 -12.57 7.24 21.49
N LEU A 250 -13.24 6.66 20.49
CA LEU A 250 -14.68 6.87 20.27
C LEU A 250 -15.53 6.30 21.42
N ARG A 251 -15.15 5.16 22.02
CA ARG A 251 -15.82 4.67 23.23
C ARG A 251 -15.64 5.63 24.40
N ALA A 252 -14.43 6.14 24.62
CA ALA A 252 -14.16 7.12 25.66
C ALA A 252 -14.94 8.43 25.44
N LEU A 253 -15.13 8.86 24.18
CA LEU A 253 -15.90 10.05 23.82
C LEU A 253 -17.37 9.99 24.30
N HIS A 254 -17.99 8.81 24.31
CA HIS A 254 -19.38 8.66 24.78
C HIS A 254 -19.54 8.98 26.27
N SER A 255 -18.46 8.85 27.04
CA SER A 255 -18.43 9.16 28.48
C SER A 255 -17.74 10.49 28.78
N ALA A 256 -17.29 11.22 27.75
CA ALA A 256 -16.57 12.48 27.88
C ALA A 256 -17.53 13.68 27.98
N ARG A 257 -17.01 14.83 28.42
CA ARG A 257 -17.79 16.06 28.55
C ARG A 257 -18.38 16.50 27.20
N ALA A 258 -19.60 17.05 27.21
CA ALA A 258 -20.22 17.66 26.04
C ALA A 258 -19.28 18.65 25.34
N GLY A 259 -19.15 18.55 24.02
CA GLY A 259 -18.21 19.33 23.22
C GLY A 259 -16.78 18.78 23.16
N SER A 260 -16.45 17.69 23.86
CA SER A 260 -15.15 17.02 23.72
C SER A 260 -14.96 16.49 22.31
N GLN A 261 -13.73 16.46 21.83
CA GLN A 261 -13.41 16.07 20.45
C GLN A 261 -12.40 14.93 20.45
N VAL A 262 -12.63 13.93 19.60
CA VAL A 262 -11.58 12.97 19.22
C VAL A 262 -10.85 13.54 18.01
N VAL A 263 -9.59 13.88 18.20
CA VAL A 263 -8.72 14.48 17.19
C VAL A 263 -7.69 13.45 16.76
N ASP A 264 -7.44 13.34 15.45
CA ASP A 264 -6.30 12.59 14.97
C ASP A 264 -5.00 13.33 15.34
N GLY A 265 -4.16 12.72 16.18
CA GLY A 265 -2.89 13.29 16.59
C GLY A 265 -1.88 13.46 15.45
N LEU A 266 -2.10 12.83 14.30
CA LEU A 266 -1.25 12.97 13.11
C LEU A 266 -1.69 14.11 12.18
N THR A 267 -3.00 14.28 11.96
CA THR A 267 -3.53 15.27 10.98
C THR A 267 -4.15 16.50 11.63
N GLY A 268 -4.47 16.45 12.93
CA GLY A 268 -5.23 17.48 13.62
C GLY A 268 -6.73 17.51 13.27
N GLU A 269 -7.22 16.56 12.47
CA GLU A 269 -8.62 16.51 12.06
C GLU A 269 -9.52 16.00 13.21
N VAL A 270 -10.65 16.68 13.40
CA VAL A 270 -11.69 16.24 14.34
C VAL A 270 -12.44 15.07 13.72
N SER A 271 -12.29 13.89 14.31
CA SER A 271 -12.95 12.67 13.87
C SER A 271 -14.37 12.51 14.43
N ALA A 272 -14.65 13.08 15.59
CA ALA A 272 -15.97 13.05 16.24
C ALA A 272 -16.02 14.07 17.38
N THR A 273 -17.22 14.58 17.68
CA THR A 273 -17.46 15.52 18.77
C THR A 273 -18.59 15.00 19.65
N ALA A 274 -18.42 15.06 20.98
CA ALA A 274 -19.46 14.69 21.92
C ALA A 274 -20.61 15.69 21.80
N PRO A 275 -21.85 15.21 21.59
CA PRO A 275 -22.99 16.09 21.40
C PRO A 275 -23.23 16.95 22.65
N PHE A 276 -23.68 18.20 22.45
CA PHE A 276 -24.20 18.98 23.56
C PHE A 276 -25.56 18.40 23.98
N PRO A 277 -25.85 18.26 25.28
CA PRO A 277 -27.17 17.86 25.73
C PRO A 277 -28.19 18.88 25.21
N GLY A 278 -28.98 18.47 24.22
CA GLY A 278 -30.01 19.30 23.63
C GLY A 278 -31.16 19.51 24.61
N ARG A 279 -31.59 20.78 24.73
CA ARG A 279 -32.89 21.15 25.29
C ARG A 279 -33.99 20.33 24.59
N GLY A 280 -34.92 19.82 25.39
CA GLY A 280 -35.94 18.85 24.96
C GLY A 280 -36.73 19.26 23.72
N SER A 281 -37.01 18.27 22.88
CA SER A 281 -38.00 18.34 21.82
C SER A 281 -39.41 18.25 22.43
N THR A 282 -40.04 19.39 22.69
CA THR A 282 -41.51 19.49 22.76
C THR A 282 -42.04 19.56 21.34
N GLY A 283 -42.48 18.43 20.79
CA GLY A 283 -43.28 18.36 19.57
C GLY A 283 -44.69 17.95 19.92
N GLN A 284 -45.60 18.93 19.97
CA GLN A 284 -47.03 18.75 20.18
C GLN A 284 -47.64 17.90 19.05
N SER A 285 -48.44 16.92 19.44
CA SER A 285 -49.42 16.28 18.56
C SER A 285 -50.64 17.19 18.42
N SER A 286 -50.83 17.81 17.27
CA SER A 286 -52.08 18.45 16.87
C SER A 286 -52.82 17.58 15.86
N SER A 287 -54.05 17.26 16.23
CA SER A 287 -55.08 16.55 15.49
C SER A 287 -55.77 17.42 14.43
N ALA A 288 -56.22 16.74 13.37
CA ALA A 288 -57.53 16.88 12.69
C ALA A 288 -57.64 17.57 11.31
N THR A 289 -58.39 16.86 10.45
CA THR A 289 -59.21 17.27 9.29
C THR A 289 -58.44 17.52 7.97
N THR A 290 -58.69 16.85 6.85
CA THR A 290 -59.94 16.33 6.24
C THR A 290 -59.64 15.06 5.44
#